data_AF-A0A1S9AQL8-F1
#
_entry.id   AF-A0A1S9AQL8-F1
#
_cell.length_a   1.000
_cell.length_b   1.000
_cell.length_c   1.000
_cell.angle_alpha   90.00
_cell.angle_beta   90.00
_cell.angle_gamma   90.00
#
_symmetry.space_group_name_H-M   'P 1'
#
loop_
_entity.id
_entity.type
_entity.pdbx_description
1 polymer ?
#
loop_
_entity_poly.entity_id
_entity_poly.type
_entity_poly.pdbx_seq_one_letter_code
_entity_poly.pdbx_strand_id
1 'polypeptide(L)'
;MLTVADLRRKVEKKYVLALGATLPWSDEPAALLFPWHITCGKLTEAEIQGDWLHTITQWVKQAKPVGGFGYELRQHRVNTRTSQAWQTVPQEVIFHTPEDVFAFLGKTREAAQFKRDAALVLARLPQLHRWLLRHVLLVTEYAGHWESLIRVGEFFLKLAQEPADAPRYYLRELRIEGVHTKFIEQHTRPLRLLLDELLPSAALRQQENSFLRRYNLREPEPLIRLRILDEQLSSQLPFQLDDLTIPISKFAGLEFPCKSVLIVENLTTFLALPPLPETLAVWGKGFQVSVLATALWLRACRLLYWGDLDTAGLQILHHLRGCFPHTQALLMDDATLKRYAEYHTTASTNRQSEKLSNLTCAEEQLFRDLAAHQTRLEQEHIPLEELLQAFHADVLRN
;
A
#
# COMPACT_ATOMS: atom_id res chain seq x y z
N MET A 1 -30.38 14.74 26.32
CA MET A 1 -31.04 13.42 26.13
C MET A 1 -30.08 12.37 25.58
N LEU A 2 -29.99 11.17 26.17
CA LEU A 2 -29.36 10.02 25.50
C LEU A 2 -30.37 9.45 24.50
N THR A 3 -30.15 9.64 23.20
CA THR A 3 -31.03 9.07 22.16
C THR A 3 -30.74 7.58 21.95
N VAL A 4 -31.63 6.84 21.26
CA VAL A 4 -31.34 5.44 20.84
C VAL A 4 -30.05 5.39 20.03
N ALA A 5 -29.84 6.41 19.17
CA ALA A 5 -28.64 6.53 18.36
C ALA A 5 -27.37 6.73 19.21
N ASP A 6 -27.45 7.52 20.27
CA ASP A 6 -26.33 7.70 21.20
C ASP A 6 -26.05 6.45 22.03
N LEU A 7 -27.09 5.74 22.47
CA LEU A 7 -26.95 4.44 23.12
C LEU A 7 -26.28 3.43 22.19
N ARG A 8 -26.76 3.32 20.94
CA ARG A 8 -26.17 2.45 19.92
C ARG A 8 -24.71 2.77 19.68
N ARG A 9 -24.37 4.06 19.51
CA ARG A 9 -22.97 4.52 19.35
C ARG A 9 -22.11 4.17 20.58
N LYS A 10 -22.63 4.30 21.80
CA LYS A 10 -21.91 3.92 23.03
C LYS A 10 -21.68 2.41 23.11
N VAL A 11 -22.67 1.60 22.74
CA VAL A 11 -22.58 0.14 22.75
C VAL A 11 -21.62 -0.36 21.65
N GLU A 12 -21.70 0.22 20.46
CA GLU A 12 -20.83 -0.11 19.32
C GLU A 12 -19.36 0.14 19.62
N LYS A 13 -19.02 1.21 20.36
CA LYS A 13 -17.65 1.48 20.82
C LYS A 13 -17.04 0.37 21.68
N LYS A 14 -17.85 -0.44 22.36
CA LYS A 14 -17.35 -1.60 23.12
C LYS A 14 -17.73 -2.94 22.51
N TYR A 15 -18.16 -2.96 21.25
CA TYR A 15 -18.48 -4.20 20.55
C TYR A 15 -17.29 -5.16 20.49
N VAL A 16 -16.09 -4.62 20.22
CA VAL A 16 -14.84 -5.38 20.20
C VAL A 16 -14.55 -6.04 21.54
N LEU A 17 -14.76 -5.29 22.63
CA LEU A 17 -14.59 -5.78 23.99
C LEU A 17 -15.58 -6.91 24.30
N ALA A 18 -16.86 -6.72 23.93
CA ALA A 18 -17.89 -7.74 24.10
C ALA A 18 -17.58 -9.01 23.30
N LEU A 19 -17.08 -8.90 22.07
CA LEU A 19 -16.61 -10.05 21.28
C LEU A 19 -15.44 -10.77 21.96
N GLY A 20 -14.40 -10.05 22.35
CA GLY A 20 -13.23 -10.62 23.03
C GLY A 20 -13.61 -11.35 24.32
N ALA A 21 -14.53 -10.79 25.10
CA ALA A 21 -15.03 -11.37 26.35
C ALA A 21 -15.73 -12.73 26.19
N THR A 22 -16.14 -13.10 24.95
CA THR A 22 -16.74 -14.41 24.67
C THR A 22 -15.71 -15.52 24.45
N LEU A 23 -14.44 -15.17 24.30
CA LEU A 23 -13.37 -16.16 24.15
C LEU A 23 -13.03 -16.76 25.53
N PRO A 24 -12.98 -18.10 25.66
CA PRO A 24 -12.71 -18.77 26.95
C PRO A 24 -11.39 -18.38 27.62
N TRP A 25 -10.41 -17.92 26.84
CA TRP A 25 -9.07 -17.53 27.30
C TRP A 25 -8.88 -16.00 27.35
N SER A 26 -9.97 -15.22 27.34
CA SER A 26 -9.90 -13.76 27.50
C SER A 26 -9.34 -13.39 28.88
N ASP A 27 -8.46 -12.39 28.92
CA ASP A 27 -7.99 -11.78 30.18
C ASP A 27 -9.14 -11.03 30.90
N GLU A 28 -10.14 -10.58 30.14
CA GLU A 28 -11.38 -9.97 30.64
C GLU A 28 -12.57 -10.83 30.19
N PRO A 29 -12.84 -11.97 30.86
CA PRO A 29 -13.98 -12.82 30.52
C PRO A 29 -15.30 -12.08 30.79
N ALA A 30 -16.37 -12.52 30.11
CA ALA A 30 -17.70 -11.92 30.24
C ALA A 30 -18.17 -11.76 31.70
N ALA A 31 -17.80 -12.68 32.59
CA ALA A 31 -18.14 -12.63 34.01
C ALA A 31 -17.55 -11.43 34.78
N LEU A 32 -16.44 -10.85 34.30
CA LEU A 32 -15.84 -9.64 34.90
C LEU A 32 -16.39 -8.35 34.30
N LEU A 33 -16.87 -8.39 33.06
CA LEU A 33 -17.29 -7.22 32.29
C LEU A 33 -18.80 -6.96 32.33
N PHE A 34 -19.60 -7.99 32.62
CA PHE A 34 -21.05 -7.93 32.65
C PHE A 34 -21.58 -8.21 34.07
N PRO A 35 -22.68 -7.56 34.50
CA PRO A 35 -23.57 -6.72 33.70
C PRO A 35 -22.96 -5.35 33.36
N TRP A 36 -23.16 -4.91 32.13
CA TRP A 36 -22.68 -3.60 31.67
C TRP A 36 -23.81 -2.57 31.79
N HIS A 37 -23.59 -1.58 32.67
CA HIS A 37 -24.51 -0.47 32.93
C HIS A 37 -24.16 0.77 32.06
N ILE A 38 -25.18 1.37 31.46
CA ILE A 38 -25.10 2.64 30.73
C ILE A 38 -26.14 3.60 31.29
N THR A 39 -25.68 4.67 31.95
CA THR A 39 -26.57 5.71 32.51
C THR A 39 -27.20 6.55 31.39
N CYS A 40 -28.51 6.78 31.48
CA CYS A 40 -29.28 7.56 30.49
C CYS A 40 -29.08 9.09 30.61
N GLY A 41 -28.39 9.55 31.67
CA GLY A 41 -28.22 10.96 32.00
C GLY A 41 -29.45 11.55 32.69
N LYS A 42 -29.31 12.75 33.26
CA LYS A 42 -30.46 13.48 33.85
C LYS A 42 -31.28 14.11 32.72
N LEU A 43 -32.59 13.83 32.70
CA LEU A 43 -33.54 14.52 31.82
C LEU A 43 -33.91 15.87 32.43
N THR A 44 -33.95 16.91 31.59
CA THR A 44 -34.45 18.24 31.97
C THR A 44 -35.98 18.27 31.94
N GLU A 45 -36.61 19.17 32.69
CA GLU A 45 -38.09 19.27 32.72
C GLU A 45 -38.69 19.55 31.33
N ALA A 46 -37.99 20.31 30.47
CA ALA A 46 -38.41 20.55 29.09
C ALA A 46 -38.40 19.29 28.22
N GLU A 47 -37.41 18.40 28.41
CA GLU A 47 -37.34 17.11 27.71
C GLU A 47 -38.45 16.15 28.17
N ILE A 48 -38.84 16.21 29.45
CA ILE A 48 -39.92 15.39 30.03
C ILE A 48 -41.31 15.85 29.55
N GLN A 49 -41.47 17.11 29.14
CA GLN A 49 -42.74 17.63 28.62
C GLN A 49 -42.92 17.47 27.09
N GLY A 50 -41.85 17.14 26.36
CA GLY A 50 -41.88 16.92 24.91
C GLY A 50 -42.30 15.49 24.50
N ASP A 51 -41.83 15.02 23.33
CA ASP A 51 -42.16 13.70 22.72
C ASP A 51 -41.44 12.50 23.40
N TRP A 52 -41.21 12.64 24.70
CA TRP A 52 -40.39 11.76 25.51
C TRP A 52 -41.10 10.43 25.79
N LEU A 53 -42.42 10.46 25.98
CA LEU A 53 -43.28 9.28 26.16
C LEU A 53 -43.24 8.35 24.94
N HIS A 54 -43.25 8.90 23.72
CA HIS A 54 -43.12 8.10 22.50
C HIS A 54 -41.75 7.40 22.44
N THR A 55 -40.69 8.14 22.78
CA THR A 55 -39.31 7.61 22.77
C THR A 55 -39.12 6.45 23.75
N ILE A 56 -39.57 6.56 25.01
CA ILE A 56 -39.49 5.43 25.97
C ILE A 56 -40.29 4.23 25.50
N THR A 57 -41.48 4.47 24.92
CA THR A 57 -42.35 3.38 24.51
C THR A 57 -41.66 2.53 23.45
N GLN A 58 -40.85 3.15 22.58
CA GLN A 58 -39.97 2.42 21.66
C GLN A 58 -38.85 1.66 22.39
N TRP A 59 -38.19 2.26 23.39
CA TRP A 59 -37.14 1.60 24.17
C TRP A 59 -37.66 0.41 24.97
N VAL A 60 -38.86 0.51 25.55
CA VAL A 60 -39.49 -0.56 26.33
C VAL A 60 -39.94 -1.69 25.42
N LYS A 61 -40.48 -1.38 24.23
CA LYS A 61 -40.83 -2.41 23.22
C LYS A 61 -39.61 -3.20 22.72
N GLN A 62 -38.45 -2.55 22.63
CA GLN A 62 -37.19 -3.16 22.19
C GLN A 62 -36.38 -3.80 23.33
N ALA A 63 -36.78 -3.62 24.59
CA ALA A 63 -36.09 -4.19 25.75
C ALA A 63 -36.40 -5.68 25.91
N LYS A 64 -35.45 -6.40 26.53
CA LYS A 64 -35.49 -7.86 26.74
C LYS A 64 -36.80 -8.40 27.33
N PRO A 65 -37.48 -7.73 28.29
CA PRO A 65 -38.75 -8.23 28.85
C PRO A 65 -39.93 -8.25 27.87
N VAL A 66 -39.89 -7.45 26.80
CA VAL A 66 -40.99 -7.29 25.84
C VAL A 66 -40.62 -7.77 24.43
N GLY A 67 -39.37 -7.51 24.01
CA GLY A 67 -38.83 -7.93 22.71
C GLY A 67 -38.08 -9.27 22.70
N GLY A 68 -37.88 -9.89 23.87
CA GLY A 68 -37.28 -11.23 24.02
C GLY A 68 -35.75 -11.29 24.03
N PHE A 69 -35.05 -10.24 23.58
CA PHE A 69 -33.58 -10.14 23.54
C PHE A 69 -33.10 -8.70 23.74
N GLY A 70 -31.84 -8.50 24.16
CA GLY A 70 -31.24 -7.17 24.30
C GLY A 70 -31.07 -6.72 25.76
N TYR A 71 -31.38 -5.45 26.06
CA TYR A 71 -31.09 -4.86 27.37
C TYR A 71 -32.28 -4.87 28.33
N GLU A 72 -31.99 -4.78 29.62
CA GLU A 72 -32.94 -4.39 30.65
C GLU A 72 -32.92 -2.86 30.81
N LEU A 73 -34.10 -2.24 30.90
CA LEU A 73 -34.25 -0.81 31.16
C LEU A 73 -34.66 -0.60 32.61
N ARG A 74 -33.74 -0.11 33.44
CA ARG A 74 -34.06 0.31 34.81
C ARG A 74 -34.70 1.69 34.79
N GLN A 75 -35.85 1.81 35.43
CA GLN A 75 -36.63 3.05 35.48
C GLN A 75 -36.81 3.52 36.93
N HIS A 76 -36.98 4.82 37.14
CA HIS A 76 -37.33 5.40 38.43
C HIS A 76 -38.41 6.47 38.28
N ARG A 77 -39.10 6.78 39.38
CA ARG A 77 -40.18 7.77 39.39
C ARG A 77 -39.65 9.14 39.80
N VAL A 78 -39.94 10.15 39.00
CA VAL A 78 -39.66 11.56 39.31
C VAL A 78 -40.95 12.34 39.41
N ASN A 79 -41.02 13.22 40.40
CA ASN A 79 -42.10 14.19 40.54
C ASN A 79 -41.69 15.46 39.76
N THR A 80 -42.41 15.78 38.69
CA THR A 80 -42.13 17.00 37.92
C THR A 80 -42.99 18.12 38.46
N ARG A 81 -42.34 19.23 38.83
CA ARG A 81 -42.99 20.37 39.54
C ARG A 81 -44.13 20.98 38.72
N THR A 82 -44.04 20.87 37.40
CA THR A 82 -44.88 21.55 36.42
C THR A 82 -46.07 20.71 35.93
N SER A 83 -46.03 19.37 36.04
CA SER A 83 -47.16 18.49 35.64
C SER A 83 -47.96 17.93 36.81
N GLN A 84 -47.52 18.18 38.06
CA GLN A 84 -48.12 17.65 39.30
C GLN A 84 -48.36 16.12 39.27
N ALA A 85 -47.61 15.39 38.45
CA ALA A 85 -47.75 13.95 38.26
C ALA A 85 -46.39 13.24 38.34
N TRP A 86 -46.43 12.02 38.87
CA TRP A 86 -45.28 11.12 38.88
C TRP A 86 -45.03 10.59 37.47
N GLN A 87 -43.83 10.80 36.94
CA GLN A 87 -43.42 10.25 35.66
C GLN A 87 -42.32 9.21 35.83
N THR A 88 -42.40 8.12 35.06
CA THR A 88 -41.41 7.02 35.08
C THR A 88 -40.33 7.30 34.05
N VAL A 89 -39.12 7.61 34.50
CA VAL A 89 -37.96 7.97 33.66
C VAL A 89 -36.90 6.86 33.59
N PRO A 90 -36.24 6.63 32.43
CA PRO A 90 -35.15 5.67 32.31
C PRO A 90 -33.94 6.17 33.09
N GLN A 91 -33.40 5.30 33.92
CA GLN A 91 -32.21 5.56 34.71
C GLN A 91 -30.98 4.95 34.04
N GLU A 92 -31.07 3.65 33.72
CA GLU A 92 -29.95 2.85 33.23
C GLU A 92 -30.42 1.83 32.21
N VAL A 93 -29.56 1.58 31.22
CA VAL A 93 -29.64 0.44 30.33
C VAL A 93 -28.62 -0.59 30.79
N ILE A 94 -29.06 -1.83 31.00
CA ILE A 94 -28.24 -2.91 31.55
C ILE A 94 -28.17 -4.04 30.52
N PHE A 95 -26.96 -4.39 30.10
CA PHE A 95 -26.70 -5.60 29.32
C PHE A 95 -26.17 -6.67 30.26
N HIS A 96 -26.83 -7.81 30.37
CA HIS A 96 -26.42 -8.88 31.30
C HIS A 96 -25.36 -9.80 30.71
N THR A 97 -25.28 -9.86 29.39
CA THR A 97 -24.36 -10.75 28.66
C THR A 97 -23.83 -10.09 27.38
N PRO A 98 -22.70 -10.57 26.82
CA PRO A 98 -22.28 -10.19 25.48
C PRO A 98 -23.35 -10.47 24.41
N GLU A 99 -24.11 -11.54 24.56
CA GLU A 99 -25.21 -11.92 23.65
C GLU A 99 -26.30 -10.83 23.60
N ASP A 100 -26.59 -10.18 24.73
CA ASP A 100 -27.51 -9.04 24.79
C ASP A 100 -27.00 -7.85 23.96
N VAL A 101 -25.69 -7.60 23.99
CA VAL A 101 -25.03 -6.55 23.18
C VAL A 101 -25.13 -6.89 21.69
N PHE A 102 -24.86 -8.13 21.31
CA PHE A 102 -24.91 -8.55 19.90
C PHE A 102 -26.33 -8.48 19.33
N ALA A 103 -27.32 -8.90 20.12
CA ALA A 103 -28.72 -8.84 19.73
C ALA A 103 -29.18 -7.39 19.55
N PHE A 104 -28.82 -6.49 20.47
CA PHE A 104 -29.14 -5.06 20.37
C PHE A 104 -28.50 -4.38 19.16
N LEU A 105 -27.26 -4.73 18.82
CA LEU A 105 -26.57 -4.20 17.63
C LEU A 105 -27.02 -4.85 16.31
N GLY A 106 -27.79 -5.95 16.36
CA GLY A 106 -28.14 -6.75 15.18
C GLY A 106 -26.98 -7.58 14.62
N LYS A 107 -25.97 -7.87 15.45
CA LYS A 107 -24.70 -8.51 15.06
C LYS A 107 -24.53 -9.95 15.58
N THR A 108 -25.62 -10.62 15.95
CA THR A 108 -25.58 -12.00 16.49
C THR A 108 -24.94 -13.00 15.52
N ARG A 109 -25.20 -12.89 14.21
CA ARG A 109 -24.59 -13.77 13.19
C ARG A 109 -23.08 -13.53 13.04
N GLU A 110 -22.66 -12.27 13.01
CA GLU A 110 -21.25 -11.85 12.97
C GLU A 110 -20.50 -12.38 14.19
N ALA A 111 -21.07 -12.22 15.39
CA ALA A 111 -20.48 -12.72 16.63
C ALA A 111 -20.39 -14.26 16.67
N ALA A 112 -21.41 -14.97 16.18
CA ALA A 112 -21.36 -16.43 16.08
C ALA A 112 -20.29 -16.90 15.08
N GLN A 113 -20.12 -16.20 13.96
CA GLN A 113 -19.08 -16.49 12.99
C GLN A 113 -17.68 -16.22 13.55
N PHE A 114 -17.49 -15.10 14.25
CA PHE A 114 -16.25 -14.79 14.98
C PHE A 114 -15.84 -15.91 15.93
N LYS A 115 -16.77 -16.41 16.77
CA LYS A 115 -16.49 -17.51 17.71
C LYS A 115 -16.05 -18.77 16.98
N ARG A 116 -16.68 -19.10 15.83
CA ARG A 116 -16.29 -20.25 15.00
C ARG A 116 -14.90 -20.07 14.40
N ASP A 117 -14.61 -18.90 13.84
CA ASP A 117 -13.34 -18.60 13.22
C ASP A 117 -12.20 -18.59 14.25
N ALA A 118 -12.42 -17.99 15.43
CA ALA A 118 -11.45 -18.01 16.53
C ALA A 118 -11.17 -19.44 17.02
N ALA A 119 -12.19 -20.28 17.15
CA ALA A 119 -12.04 -21.69 17.50
C ALA A 119 -11.25 -22.46 16.42
N LEU A 120 -11.53 -22.21 15.13
CA LEU A 120 -10.81 -22.82 14.01
C LEU A 120 -9.32 -22.42 14.02
N VAL A 121 -9.02 -21.15 14.25
CA VAL A 121 -7.64 -20.66 14.35
C VAL A 121 -6.91 -21.35 15.48
N LEU A 122 -7.48 -21.44 16.69
CA LEU A 122 -6.79 -22.08 17.82
C LEU A 122 -6.66 -23.59 17.71
N ALA A 123 -7.60 -24.25 17.04
CA ALA A 123 -7.51 -25.69 16.82
C ALA A 123 -6.26 -26.06 15.99
N ARG A 124 -5.80 -25.15 15.11
CA ARG A 124 -4.69 -25.40 14.19
C ARG A 124 -3.41 -24.62 14.53
N LEU A 125 -3.55 -23.43 15.10
CA LEU A 125 -2.48 -22.50 15.45
C LEU A 125 -2.68 -21.99 16.91
N PRO A 126 -2.54 -22.86 17.93
CA PRO A 126 -2.83 -22.54 19.33
C PRO A 126 -1.99 -21.39 19.91
N GLN A 127 -0.82 -21.12 19.35
CA GLN A 127 0.05 -19.99 19.72
C GLN A 127 -0.61 -18.62 19.49
N LEU A 128 -1.67 -18.53 18.69
CA LEU A 128 -2.34 -17.26 18.36
C LEU A 128 -3.42 -16.81 19.38
N HIS A 129 -3.56 -17.48 20.52
CA HIS A 129 -4.59 -17.15 21.53
C HIS A 129 -4.57 -15.67 21.97
N ARG A 130 -3.40 -15.12 22.29
CA ARG A 130 -3.24 -13.69 22.62
C ARG A 130 -3.42 -12.78 21.41
N TRP A 131 -3.03 -13.24 20.23
CA TRP A 131 -3.15 -12.47 18.99
C TRP A 131 -4.62 -12.27 18.61
N LEU A 132 -5.47 -13.29 18.76
CA LEU A 132 -6.91 -13.18 18.51
C LEU A 132 -7.58 -12.10 19.38
N LEU A 133 -7.16 -11.94 20.63
CA LEU A 133 -7.67 -10.90 21.53
C LEU A 133 -7.29 -9.48 21.06
N ARG A 134 -6.11 -9.32 20.45
CA ARG A 134 -5.66 -8.04 19.88
C ARG A 134 -6.27 -7.74 18.50
N HIS A 135 -6.68 -8.77 17.76
CA HIS A 135 -7.11 -8.67 16.37
C HIS A 135 -8.57 -9.11 16.13
N VAL A 136 -9.44 -8.96 17.14
CA VAL A 136 -10.87 -9.32 17.06
C VAL A 136 -11.57 -8.79 15.80
N LEU A 137 -11.36 -7.52 15.45
CA LEU A 137 -11.96 -6.92 14.24
C LEU A 137 -11.44 -7.55 12.95
N LEU A 138 -10.16 -7.94 12.91
CA LEU A 138 -9.58 -8.61 11.75
C LEU A 138 -10.22 -9.98 11.56
N VAL A 139 -10.47 -10.70 12.66
CA VAL A 139 -11.17 -12.00 12.61
C VAL A 139 -12.56 -11.86 12.02
N THR A 140 -13.32 -10.83 12.41
CA THR A 140 -14.62 -10.55 11.82
C THR A 140 -14.55 -10.08 10.36
N GLU A 141 -13.54 -9.26 10.00
CA GLU A 141 -13.36 -8.70 8.64
C GLU A 141 -13.14 -9.80 7.59
N TYR A 142 -12.38 -10.85 7.95
CA TYR A 142 -12.02 -11.96 7.06
C TYR A 142 -12.81 -13.25 7.33
N ALA A 143 -14.02 -13.11 7.88
CA ALA A 143 -14.92 -14.23 8.10
C ALA A 143 -15.11 -15.06 6.80
N GLY A 144 -15.00 -16.39 6.91
CA GLY A 144 -15.08 -17.31 5.76
C GLY A 144 -13.78 -17.50 4.98
N HIS A 145 -12.73 -16.72 5.25
CA HIS A 145 -11.40 -16.89 4.64
C HIS A 145 -10.36 -17.54 5.56
N TRP A 146 -10.72 -17.79 6.83
CA TRP A 146 -9.79 -18.29 7.86
C TRP A 146 -9.17 -19.65 7.55
N GLU A 147 -9.89 -20.55 6.91
CA GLU A 147 -9.33 -21.85 6.48
C GLU A 147 -8.12 -21.65 5.54
N SER A 148 -8.23 -20.74 4.57
CA SER A 148 -7.13 -20.42 3.65
C SER A 148 -6.01 -19.65 4.34
N LEU A 149 -6.32 -18.68 5.22
CA LEU A 149 -5.31 -17.93 5.99
C LEU A 149 -4.47 -18.86 6.88
N ILE A 150 -5.12 -19.81 7.56
CA ILE A 150 -4.46 -20.79 8.42
C ILE A 150 -3.54 -21.70 7.60
N ARG A 151 -4.00 -22.21 6.46
CA ARG A 151 -3.17 -23.05 5.57
C ARG A 151 -1.92 -22.32 5.10
N VAL A 152 -2.04 -21.02 4.81
CA VAL A 152 -0.86 -20.18 4.49
C VAL A 152 0.05 -20.07 5.71
N GLY A 153 -0.49 -19.77 6.90
CA GLY A 153 0.29 -19.71 8.15
C GLY A 153 1.07 -21.00 8.43
N GLU A 154 0.41 -22.15 8.35
CA GLU A 154 1.03 -23.46 8.53
C GLU A 154 2.12 -23.75 7.48
N PHE A 155 1.90 -23.35 6.23
CA PHE A 155 2.90 -23.49 5.19
C PHE A 155 4.17 -22.70 5.53
N PHE A 156 4.02 -21.43 5.94
CA PHE A 156 5.16 -20.60 6.30
C PHE A 156 5.86 -21.06 7.59
N LEU A 157 5.13 -21.67 8.53
CA LEU A 157 5.74 -22.33 9.69
C LEU A 157 6.66 -23.49 9.29
N LYS A 158 6.25 -24.29 8.30
CA LYS A 158 7.09 -25.35 7.73
C LYS A 158 8.28 -24.77 7.00
N LEU A 159 8.05 -23.74 6.19
CA LEU A 159 9.11 -23.03 5.45
C LEU A 159 10.16 -22.43 6.39
N ALA A 160 9.75 -21.89 7.54
CA ALA A 160 10.66 -21.31 8.53
C ALA A 160 11.55 -22.33 9.25
N GLN A 161 11.25 -23.63 9.13
CA GLN A 161 12.09 -24.71 9.64
C GLN A 161 13.14 -25.16 8.61
N GLU A 162 13.04 -24.70 7.36
CA GLU A 162 14.02 -25.03 6.34
C GLU A 162 15.38 -24.37 6.64
N PRO A 163 16.50 -25.04 6.28
CA PRO A 163 17.83 -24.47 6.42
C PRO A 163 17.99 -23.11 5.72
N ALA A 164 18.87 -22.26 6.26
CA ALA A 164 19.10 -20.92 5.71
C ALA A 164 19.61 -20.95 4.25
N ASP A 165 20.23 -22.03 3.81
CA ASP A 165 20.72 -22.28 2.45
C ASP A 165 19.67 -22.90 1.50
N ALA A 166 18.47 -23.23 2.00
CA ALA A 166 17.39 -23.76 1.16
C ALA A 166 16.99 -22.79 0.03
N PRO A 167 16.61 -23.29 -1.15
CA PRO A 167 16.19 -22.44 -2.26
C PRO A 167 14.98 -21.60 -1.87
N ARG A 168 15.04 -20.29 -2.12
CA ARG A 168 13.90 -19.39 -1.91
C ARG A 168 12.90 -19.51 -3.04
N TYR A 169 11.61 -19.51 -2.71
CA TYR A 169 10.52 -19.71 -3.64
C TYR A 169 9.93 -18.38 -4.12
N TYR A 170 9.51 -18.32 -5.38
CA TYR A 170 8.54 -17.34 -5.85
C TYR A 170 7.16 -17.67 -5.26
N LEU A 171 6.31 -16.65 -5.14
CA LEU A 171 4.95 -16.84 -4.62
C LEU A 171 4.16 -17.92 -5.38
N ARG A 172 4.36 -18.02 -6.70
CA ARG A 172 3.67 -19.00 -7.55
C ARG A 172 4.17 -20.43 -7.42
N GLU A 173 5.29 -20.64 -6.75
CA GLU A 173 5.82 -21.97 -6.46
C GLU A 173 5.24 -22.56 -5.18
N LEU A 174 4.57 -21.75 -4.35
CA LEU A 174 3.99 -22.20 -3.10
C LEU A 174 2.85 -23.19 -3.35
N ARG A 175 3.07 -24.47 -3.03
CA ARG A 175 2.09 -25.55 -3.18
C ARG A 175 1.26 -25.68 -1.92
N ILE A 176 0.33 -24.75 -1.75
CA ILE A 176 -0.60 -24.74 -0.61
C ILE A 176 -1.95 -25.33 -1.07
N GLU A 177 -2.33 -26.46 -0.50
CA GLU A 177 -3.54 -27.17 -0.89
C GLU A 177 -4.80 -26.31 -0.68
N GLY A 178 -5.61 -26.15 -1.73
CA GLY A 178 -6.84 -25.36 -1.70
C GLY A 178 -6.63 -23.85 -1.58
N VAL A 179 -5.40 -23.34 -1.73
CA VAL A 179 -5.10 -21.89 -1.73
C VAL A 179 -4.37 -21.52 -3.00
N HIS A 180 -5.03 -20.73 -3.86
CA HIS A 180 -4.39 -20.16 -5.04
C HIS A 180 -3.53 -18.94 -4.67
N THR A 181 -2.49 -18.68 -5.46
CA THR A 181 -1.54 -17.59 -5.20
C THR A 181 -2.22 -16.22 -5.20
N LYS A 182 -3.26 -16.04 -6.02
CA LYS A 182 -4.10 -14.84 -6.05
C LYS A 182 -4.75 -14.53 -4.70
N PHE A 183 -5.07 -15.55 -3.92
CA PHE A 183 -5.58 -15.36 -2.56
C PHE A 183 -4.53 -14.66 -1.69
N ILE A 184 -3.27 -15.11 -1.73
CA ILE A 184 -2.17 -14.51 -0.95
C ILE A 184 -1.92 -13.07 -1.40
N GLU A 185 -1.89 -12.82 -2.71
CA GLU A 185 -1.72 -11.47 -3.29
C GLU A 185 -2.82 -10.50 -2.81
N GLN A 186 -4.06 -10.97 -2.71
CA GLN A 186 -5.21 -10.15 -2.28
C GLN A 186 -5.30 -9.97 -0.76
N HIS A 187 -4.71 -10.88 0.03
CA HIS A 187 -4.84 -10.93 1.48
C HIS A 187 -3.51 -10.67 2.20
N THR A 188 -2.61 -9.89 1.60
CA THR A 188 -1.30 -9.57 2.20
C THR A 188 -1.40 -8.88 3.55
N ARG A 189 -2.42 -8.03 3.79
CA ARG A 189 -2.63 -7.34 5.07
C ARG A 189 -2.91 -8.30 6.24
N PRO A 190 -3.96 -9.14 6.21
CA PRO A 190 -4.22 -10.09 7.30
C PRO A 190 -3.10 -11.13 7.40
N LEU A 191 -2.55 -11.60 6.28
CA LEU A 191 -1.41 -12.52 6.28
C LEU A 191 -0.18 -11.90 6.93
N ARG A 192 0.08 -10.61 6.74
CA ARG A 192 1.21 -9.94 7.39
C ARG A 192 1.06 -9.94 8.90
N LEU A 193 -0.11 -9.55 9.40
CA LEU A 193 -0.40 -9.54 10.83
C LEU A 193 -0.34 -10.94 11.44
N LEU A 194 -0.80 -11.95 10.71
CA LEU A 194 -0.79 -13.35 11.14
C LEU A 194 0.65 -13.91 11.17
N LEU A 195 1.39 -13.78 10.08
CA LEU A 195 2.73 -14.35 9.93
C LEU A 195 3.76 -13.66 10.82
N ASP A 196 3.61 -12.36 11.06
CA ASP A 196 4.51 -11.62 11.98
C ASP A 196 4.40 -12.10 13.43
N GLU A 197 3.22 -12.57 13.85
CA GLU A 197 3.05 -13.20 15.16
C GLU A 197 3.52 -14.66 15.15
N LEU A 198 3.25 -15.35 14.04
CA LEU A 198 3.40 -16.81 13.95
C LEU A 198 4.86 -17.25 13.79
N LEU A 199 5.65 -16.48 13.04
CA LEU A 199 7.00 -16.85 12.66
C LEU A 199 8.04 -16.28 13.63
N PRO A 200 9.13 -17.03 13.92
CA PRO A 200 10.23 -16.51 14.73
C PRO A 200 10.92 -15.34 14.03
N SER A 201 11.47 -14.39 14.79
CA SER A 201 12.17 -13.21 14.25
C SER A 201 13.28 -13.56 13.26
N ALA A 202 13.95 -14.71 13.43
CA ALA A 202 15.00 -15.18 12.52
C ALA A 202 14.48 -15.52 11.11
N ALA A 203 13.20 -15.84 10.96
CA ALA A 203 12.56 -16.10 9.68
C ALA A 203 11.98 -14.84 9.00
N LEU A 204 12.05 -13.68 9.68
CA LEU A 204 11.45 -12.43 9.23
C LEU A 204 12.51 -11.39 8.86
N ARG A 205 12.42 -10.84 7.64
CA ARG A 205 13.16 -9.62 7.29
C ARG A 205 12.37 -8.39 7.74
N GLN A 206 12.52 -8.00 9.00
CA GLN A 206 11.65 -7.02 9.66
C GLN A 206 11.65 -5.63 9.01
N GLN A 207 12.78 -5.22 8.41
CA GLN A 207 12.95 -3.92 7.75
C GLN A 207 12.34 -3.88 6.34
N GLU A 208 11.93 -5.02 5.79
CA GLU A 208 11.37 -5.09 4.44
C GLU A 208 9.90 -4.68 4.42
N ASN A 209 9.57 -3.76 3.51
CA ASN A 209 8.20 -3.34 3.26
C ASN A 209 7.45 -4.32 2.36
N SER A 210 8.14 -4.92 1.38
CA SER A 210 7.55 -5.94 0.51
C SER A 210 7.16 -7.18 1.31
N PHE A 211 5.93 -7.64 1.09
CA PHE A 211 5.44 -8.90 1.66
C PHE A 211 6.34 -10.08 1.27
N LEU A 212 6.73 -10.16 0.00
CA LEU A 212 7.55 -11.26 -0.51
C LEU A 212 8.92 -11.26 0.15
N ARG A 213 9.60 -10.10 0.19
CA ARG A 213 10.92 -10.02 0.83
C ARG A 213 10.83 -10.30 2.31
N ARG A 214 9.86 -9.72 3.01
CA ARG A 214 9.66 -9.91 4.46
C ARG A 214 9.65 -11.38 4.86
N TYR A 215 8.93 -12.22 4.11
CA TYR A 215 8.82 -13.67 4.34
C TYR A 215 9.77 -14.52 3.50
N ASN A 216 10.92 -13.94 3.10
CA ASN A 216 12.02 -14.64 2.47
C ASN A 216 11.66 -15.30 1.12
N LEU A 217 10.61 -14.83 0.45
CA LEU A 217 10.26 -15.22 -0.91
C LEU A 217 11.09 -14.44 -1.94
N ARG A 218 11.23 -15.03 -3.13
CA ARG A 218 11.82 -14.37 -4.29
C ARG A 218 10.81 -13.41 -4.92
N GLU A 219 11.33 -12.25 -5.31
CA GLU A 219 10.64 -11.34 -6.22
C GLU A 219 11.21 -11.54 -7.63
N PRO A 220 10.38 -11.38 -8.67
CA PRO A 220 10.88 -11.22 -10.02
C PRO A 220 11.89 -10.08 -10.02
N GLU A 221 13.10 -10.38 -10.49
CA GLU A 221 14.10 -9.35 -10.67
C GLU A 221 13.61 -8.36 -11.72
N PRO A 222 13.65 -7.04 -11.48
CA PRO A 222 13.25 -6.10 -12.50
C PRO A 222 14.19 -6.21 -13.71
N LEU A 223 13.62 -5.96 -14.88
CA LEU A 223 14.32 -6.11 -16.16
C LEU A 223 14.65 -4.74 -16.73
N ILE A 224 15.74 -4.68 -17.49
CA ILE A 224 16.15 -3.51 -18.25
C ILE A 224 16.18 -3.85 -19.72
N ARG A 225 15.60 -2.96 -20.54
CA ARG A 225 15.64 -3.08 -22.00
C ARG A 225 16.75 -2.20 -22.55
N LEU A 226 17.54 -2.76 -23.44
CA LEU A 226 18.69 -2.13 -24.05
C LEU A 226 18.73 -2.42 -25.54
N ARG A 227 19.23 -1.45 -26.31
CA ARG A 227 19.47 -1.59 -27.74
C ARG A 227 20.92 -1.27 -28.09
N ILE A 228 21.53 -2.10 -28.92
CA ILE A 228 22.87 -1.88 -29.44
C ILE A 228 22.70 -1.10 -30.74
N LEU A 229 23.12 0.17 -30.73
CA LEU A 229 22.95 1.04 -31.89
C LEU A 229 24.12 0.94 -32.88
N ASP A 230 25.20 0.27 -32.49
CA ASP A 230 26.33 0.01 -33.36
C ASP A 230 26.17 -1.32 -34.09
N GLU A 231 25.93 -1.25 -35.41
CA GLU A 231 25.77 -2.42 -36.27
C GLU A 231 27.02 -3.32 -36.29
N GLN A 232 28.22 -2.74 -36.20
CA GLN A 232 29.46 -3.51 -36.18
C GLN A 232 29.59 -4.29 -34.87
N LEU A 233 29.28 -3.67 -33.73
CA LEU A 233 29.27 -4.35 -32.44
C LEU A 233 28.17 -5.42 -32.36
N SER A 234 26.96 -5.11 -32.86
CA SER A 234 25.85 -6.07 -32.88
C SER A 234 26.19 -7.29 -33.75
N SER A 235 26.84 -7.10 -34.90
CA SER A 235 27.24 -8.20 -35.80
C SER A 235 28.26 -9.15 -35.19
N GLN A 236 29.03 -8.70 -34.19
CA GLN A 236 30.01 -9.52 -33.46
C GLN A 236 29.37 -10.34 -32.34
N LEU A 237 28.14 -10.04 -31.95
CA LEU A 237 27.43 -10.79 -30.93
C LEU A 237 26.81 -12.08 -31.47
N PRO A 238 26.75 -13.13 -30.66
CA PRO A 238 25.96 -14.31 -30.97
C PRO A 238 24.50 -13.93 -31.27
N PHE A 239 23.95 -14.53 -32.32
CA PHE A 239 22.56 -14.33 -32.76
C PHE A 239 22.21 -12.94 -33.32
N GLN A 240 23.18 -12.03 -33.50
CA GLN A 240 22.97 -10.70 -34.11
C GLN A 240 21.82 -9.91 -33.48
N LEU A 241 21.65 -10.06 -32.16
CA LEU A 241 20.60 -9.38 -31.43
C LEU A 241 21.02 -7.94 -31.16
N ASP A 242 20.11 -7.00 -31.42
CA ASP A 242 20.30 -5.58 -31.20
C ASP A 242 19.29 -4.99 -30.21
N ASP A 243 18.18 -5.68 -29.89
CA ASP A 243 17.19 -5.29 -28.89
C ASP A 243 16.99 -6.42 -27.86
N LEU A 244 17.34 -6.13 -26.61
CA LEU A 244 17.45 -7.13 -25.55
C LEU A 244 16.75 -6.62 -24.29
N THR A 245 16.12 -7.54 -23.56
CA THR A 245 15.64 -7.28 -22.20
C THR A 245 16.30 -8.27 -21.25
N ILE A 246 17.08 -7.76 -20.30
CA ILE A 246 17.88 -8.59 -19.37
C ILE A 246 17.61 -8.22 -17.91
N PRO A 247 17.86 -9.13 -16.95
CA PRO A 247 17.79 -8.79 -15.53
C PRO A 247 18.84 -7.74 -15.14
N ILE A 248 18.50 -6.87 -14.19
CA ILE A 248 19.37 -5.79 -13.72
C ILE A 248 20.73 -6.28 -13.26
N SER A 249 20.81 -7.38 -12.52
CA SER A 249 22.06 -7.98 -12.03
C SER A 249 22.98 -8.36 -13.17
N LYS A 250 22.42 -8.79 -14.31
CA LYS A 250 23.19 -9.08 -15.54
C LYS A 250 23.65 -7.80 -16.22
N PHE A 251 22.81 -6.78 -16.25
CA PHE A 251 23.19 -5.45 -16.75
C PHE A 251 24.29 -4.81 -15.89
N ALA A 252 24.21 -4.93 -14.56
CA ALA A 252 25.16 -4.34 -13.63
C ALA A 252 26.58 -4.94 -13.77
N GLY A 253 26.65 -6.23 -14.09
CA GLY A 253 27.90 -6.95 -14.39
C GLY A 253 28.24 -7.04 -15.87
N LEU A 254 27.61 -6.23 -16.73
CA LEU A 254 27.85 -6.28 -18.17
C LEU A 254 29.23 -5.71 -18.51
N GLU A 255 30.05 -6.51 -19.19
CA GLU A 255 31.28 -6.06 -19.83
C GLU A 255 30.97 -5.86 -21.33
N PHE A 256 30.61 -4.64 -21.71
CA PHE A 256 30.27 -4.31 -23.10
C PHE A 256 31.20 -3.23 -23.65
N PRO A 257 31.79 -3.42 -24.85
CA PRO A 257 32.76 -2.49 -25.43
C PRO A 257 32.07 -1.26 -26.06
N CYS A 258 31.15 -0.61 -25.35
CA CYS A 258 30.58 0.67 -25.78
C CYS A 258 31.29 1.84 -25.10
N LYS A 259 31.43 2.95 -25.84
CA LYS A 259 31.95 4.21 -25.30
C LYS A 259 30.85 5.14 -24.82
N SER A 260 29.66 5.03 -25.40
CA SER A 260 28.52 5.89 -25.07
C SER A 260 27.31 5.07 -24.64
N VAL A 261 26.56 5.59 -23.67
CA VAL A 261 25.27 5.04 -23.25
C VAL A 261 24.22 6.15 -23.34
N LEU A 262 23.16 5.92 -24.11
CA LEU A 262 22.05 6.85 -24.28
C LEU A 262 20.81 6.33 -23.56
N ILE A 263 20.43 6.99 -22.47
CA ILE A 263 19.21 6.68 -21.71
C ILE A 263 18.06 7.48 -22.30
N VAL A 264 16.98 6.78 -22.69
CA VAL A 264 15.79 7.36 -23.30
C VAL A 264 14.53 6.93 -22.55
N GLU A 265 13.63 7.84 -22.24
CA GLU A 265 12.40 7.53 -21.49
C GLU A 265 11.26 7.01 -22.37
N ASN A 266 11.03 7.66 -23.51
CA ASN A 266 9.92 7.30 -24.39
C ASN A 266 10.24 6.01 -25.17
N LEU A 267 9.34 5.02 -25.12
CA LEU A 267 9.54 3.73 -25.79
C LEU A 267 9.58 3.87 -27.32
N THR A 268 8.70 4.68 -27.89
CA THR A 268 8.65 4.91 -29.34
C THR A 268 9.96 5.53 -29.81
N THR A 269 10.45 6.55 -29.09
CA THR A 269 11.74 7.18 -29.41
C THR A 269 12.89 6.19 -29.27
N PHE A 270 12.92 5.37 -28.21
CA PHE A 270 13.91 4.32 -28.02
C PHE A 270 13.95 3.31 -29.18
N LEU A 271 12.79 2.92 -29.72
CA LEU A 271 12.68 2.00 -30.85
C LEU A 271 13.06 2.67 -32.18
N ALA A 272 12.82 3.97 -32.30
CA ALA A 272 13.13 4.74 -33.51
C ALA A 272 14.59 5.22 -33.57
N LEU A 273 15.39 5.01 -32.50
CA LEU A 273 16.79 5.44 -32.47
C LEU A 273 17.55 4.91 -33.70
N PRO A 274 18.24 5.81 -34.44
CA PRO A 274 19.05 5.44 -35.58
C PRO A 274 20.34 4.73 -35.14
N PRO A 275 21.06 4.07 -36.06
CA PRO A 275 22.38 3.53 -35.79
C PRO A 275 23.35 4.62 -35.28
N LEU A 276 24.05 4.32 -34.19
CA LEU A 276 25.03 5.18 -33.55
C LEU A 276 26.27 4.36 -33.16
N PRO A 277 27.48 4.75 -33.60
CA PRO A 277 28.69 3.99 -33.34
C PRO A 277 29.01 3.95 -31.84
N GLU A 278 29.54 2.81 -31.39
CA GLU A 278 29.98 2.53 -30.02
C GLU A 278 28.94 2.89 -28.94
N THR A 279 27.65 2.83 -29.29
CA THR A 279 26.56 3.34 -28.44
C THR A 279 25.58 2.25 -28.04
N LEU A 280 25.28 2.20 -26.74
CA LEU A 280 24.20 1.40 -26.18
C LEU A 280 23.05 2.31 -25.76
N ALA A 281 21.85 2.06 -26.28
CA ALA A 281 20.64 2.70 -25.79
C ALA A 281 20.05 1.91 -24.61
N VAL A 282 19.52 2.63 -23.62
CA VAL A 282 18.84 2.06 -22.46
C VAL A 282 17.47 2.70 -22.32
N TRP A 283 16.42 1.87 -22.24
CA TRP A 283 15.07 2.38 -22.05
C TRP A 283 14.78 2.63 -20.55
N GLY A 284 14.53 3.89 -20.21
CA GLY A 284 14.43 4.41 -18.85
C GLY A 284 13.04 4.41 -18.22
N LYS A 285 12.06 3.62 -18.71
CA LYS A 285 10.64 3.64 -18.28
C LYS A 285 10.45 3.70 -16.75
N GLY A 286 10.27 4.91 -16.19
CA GLY A 286 10.10 5.09 -14.75
C GLY A 286 11.17 4.37 -13.93
N PHE A 287 12.36 4.20 -14.51
CA PHE A 287 13.41 3.40 -13.94
C PHE A 287 13.88 4.10 -12.66
N GLN A 288 13.87 3.40 -11.53
CA GLN A 288 14.45 4.00 -10.34
C GLN A 288 15.94 4.14 -10.62
N VAL A 289 16.44 5.37 -10.63
CA VAL A 289 17.87 5.67 -10.85
C VAL A 289 18.77 4.83 -9.93
N SER A 290 18.27 4.48 -8.75
CA SER A 290 18.89 3.54 -7.81
C SER A 290 19.28 2.20 -8.42
N VAL A 291 18.56 1.74 -9.44
CA VAL A 291 18.85 0.51 -10.16
C VAL A 291 20.04 0.70 -11.10
N LEU A 292 20.06 1.76 -11.91
CA LEU A 292 21.19 2.06 -12.79
C LEU A 292 22.47 2.31 -11.98
N ALA A 293 22.36 2.87 -10.78
CA ALA A 293 23.49 3.09 -9.88
C ALA A 293 24.27 1.81 -9.54
N THR A 294 23.67 0.63 -9.70
CA THR A 294 24.37 -0.66 -9.52
C THR A 294 25.31 -1.02 -10.67
N ALA A 295 25.09 -0.45 -11.86
CA ALA A 295 25.93 -0.67 -13.05
C ALA A 295 27.13 0.28 -13.05
N LEU A 296 28.15 -0.08 -12.27
CA LEU A 296 29.34 0.77 -12.08
C LEU A 296 30.14 1.02 -13.36
N TRP A 297 30.04 0.14 -14.36
CA TRP A 297 30.71 0.29 -15.65
C TRP A 297 30.26 1.54 -16.42
N LEU A 298 29.04 2.05 -16.15
CA LEU A 298 28.54 3.31 -16.73
C LEU A 298 29.42 4.53 -16.39
N ARG A 299 30.24 4.45 -15.33
CA ARG A 299 31.18 5.51 -14.96
C ARG A 299 32.31 5.68 -15.96
N ALA A 300 32.65 4.64 -16.71
CA ALA A 300 33.70 4.68 -17.73
C ALA A 300 33.15 5.10 -19.11
N CYS A 301 31.84 5.18 -19.27
CA CYS A 301 31.18 5.55 -20.52
C CYS A 301 30.74 7.02 -20.50
N ARG A 302 30.64 7.61 -21.69
CA ARG A 302 29.91 8.85 -21.90
C ARG A 302 28.42 8.57 -21.69
N LEU A 303 27.84 9.10 -20.62
CA LEU A 303 26.45 8.88 -20.26
C LEU A 303 25.58 10.04 -20.72
N LEU A 304 24.64 9.76 -21.60
CA LEU A 304 23.72 10.71 -22.22
C LEU A 304 22.30 10.40 -21.76
N TYR A 305 21.52 11.43 -21.46
CA TYR A 305 20.14 11.30 -21.05
C TYR A 305 19.25 12.18 -21.91
N TRP A 306 18.16 11.60 -22.43
CA TRP A 306 17.13 12.30 -23.18
C TRP A 306 15.75 11.87 -22.70
N GLY A 307 15.12 12.72 -21.89
CA GLY A 307 13.75 12.55 -21.40
C GLY A 307 12.83 13.67 -21.89
N ASP A 308 11.59 13.63 -21.42
CA ASP A 308 10.63 14.71 -21.68
C ASP A 308 11.11 16.02 -21.06
N LEU A 309 10.84 17.13 -21.75
CA LEU A 309 11.18 18.46 -21.25
C LEU A 309 10.04 18.96 -20.36
N ASP A 310 10.01 18.43 -19.13
CA ASP A 310 9.11 18.80 -18.06
C ASP A 310 9.79 18.70 -16.68
N THR A 311 9.02 18.96 -15.61
CA THR A 311 9.54 18.87 -14.24
C THR A 311 9.99 17.46 -13.84
N ALA A 312 9.33 16.40 -14.33
CA ALA A 312 9.67 15.03 -13.99
C ALA A 312 10.95 14.56 -14.71
N GLY A 313 11.10 14.91 -15.99
CA GLY A 313 12.30 14.61 -16.76
C GLY A 313 13.55 15.25 -16.16
N LEU A 314 13.47 16.50 -15.68
CA LEU A 314 14.58 17.16 -14.98
C LEU A 314 14.83 16.60 -13.57
N GLN A 315 13.79 16.11 -12.87
CA GLN A 315 13.98 15.35 -11.62
C GLN A 315 14.75 14.05 -11.87
N ILE A 316 14.47 13.34 -12.96
CA ILE A 316 15.17 12.10 -13.30
C ILE A 316 16.63 12.40 -13.65
N LEU A 317 16.90 13.46 -14.42
CA LEU A 317 18.27 13.95 -14.66
C LEU A 317 19.00 14.29 -13.36
N HIS A 318 18.35 14.98 -12.43
CA HIS A 318 18.91 15.32 -11.12
C HIS A 318 19.32 14.05 -10.35
N HIS A 319 18.45 13.04 -10.31
CA HIS A 319 18.75 11.77 -9.67
C HIS A 319 19.89 11.05 -10.37
N LEU A 320 19.89 10.99 -11.72
CA LEU A 320 20.95 10.37 -12.51
C LEU A 320 22.31 10.99 -12.21
N ARG A 321 22.40 12.33 -12.18
CA ARG A 321 23.63 13.03 -11.81
C ARG A 321 24.05 12.85 -10.36
N GLY A 322 23.11 12.52 -9.46
CA GLY A 322 23.44 12.10 -8.11
C GLY A 322 24.27 10.81 -8.06
N CYS A 323 24.05 9.89 -9.01
CA CYS A 323 24.80 8.63 -9.10
C CYS A 323 25.97 8.69 -10.09
N PHE A 324 25.80 9.44 -11.19
CA PHE A 324 26.73 9.59 -12.31
C PHE A 324 26.87 11.08 -12.65
N PRO A 325 27.70 11.85 -11.91
CA PRO A 325 27.80 13.31 -12.07
C PRO A 325 28.18 13.78 -13.48
N HIS A 326 28.80 12.92 -14.29
CA HIS A 326 29.20 13.20 -15.67
C HIS A 326 28.06 13.04 -16.70
N THR A 327 26.83 12.72 -16.27
CA THR A 327 25.67 12.57 -17.17
C THR A 327 25.34 13.87 -17.90
N GLN A 328 25.30 13.83 -19.22
CA GLN A 328 24.94 14.95 -20.08
C GLN A 328 23.49 14.84 -20.52
N ALA A 329 22.76 15.95 -20.51
CA ALA A 329 21.40 16.02 -21.00
C ALA A 329 21.41 16.41 -22.49
N LEU A 330 20.64 15.73 -23.33
CA LEU A 330 20.49 16.05 -24.74
C LEU A 330 19.11 16.65 -24.99
N LEU A 331 19.06 17.78 -25.70
CA LEU A 331 17.81 18.42 -26.13
C LEU A 331 16.84 18.78 -24.97
N MET A 332 17.40 18.97 -23.77
CA MET A 332 16.68 19.34 -22.55
C MET A 332 17.12 20.73 -22.06
N ASP A 333 17.12 21.69 -22.98
CA ASP A 333 17.49 23.08 -22.70
C ASP A 333 16.40 24.07 -23.14
N ASP A 334 16.52 25.30 -22.66
CA ASP A 334 15.58 26.38 -22.96
C ASP A 334 15.51 26.71 -24.46
N ALA A 335 16.60 26.54 -25.20
CA ALA A 335 16.63 26.77 -26.64
C ALA A 335 15.76 25.74 -27.39
N THR A 336 15.85 24.48 -26.98
CA THR A 336 15.03 23.38 -27.50
C THR A 336 13.57 23.59 -27.14
N LEU A 337 13.28 23.96 -25.88
CA LEU A 337 11.92 24.27 -25.45
C LEU A 337 11.28 25.36 -26.32
N LYS A 338 12.01 26.46 -26.56
CA LYS A 338 11.53 27.59 -27.39
C LYS A 338 11.35 27.22 -28.85
N ARG A 339 12.26 26.41 -29.41
CA ARG A 339 12.22 25.99 -30.81
C ARG A 339 10.96 25.19 -31.14
N TYR A 340 10.51 24.35 -30.21
CA TYR A 340 9.35 23.47 -30.37
C TYR A 340 8.11 23.96 -29.60
N ALA A 341 7.95 25.28 -29.48
CA ALA A 341 6.85 25.92 -28.75
C ALA A 341 5.44 25.51 -29.24
N GLU A 342 5.30 25.18 -30.52
CA GLU A 342 4.03 24.75 -31.11
C GLU A 342 3.55 23.37 -30.63
N TYR A 343 4.44 22.56 -30.06
CA TYR A 343 4.13 21.23 -29.51
C TYR A 343 4.04 21.21 -27.98
N HIS A 344 4.01 22.38 -27.34
CA HIS A 344 3.87 22.46 -25.88
C HIS A 344 2.50 21.96 -25.44
N THR A 345 2.52 21.13 -24.40
CA THR A 345 1.34 20.63 -23.70
C THR A 345 1.38 21.06 -22.23
N THR A 346 0.28 20.84 -21.51
CA THR A 346 0.20 21.12 -20.08
C THR A 346 0.60 19.89 -19.28
N ALA A 347 1.60 20.02 -18.42
CA ALA A 347 2.02 19.00 -17.46
C ALA A 347 0.96 18.82 -16.35
N SER A 348 0.79 17.58 -15.88
CA SER A 348 0.08 17.33 -14.62
C SER A 348 0.83 17.97 -13.45
N THR A 349 0.12 18.62 -12.52
CA THR A 349 0.68 19.26 -11.31
C THR A 349 1.62 18.32 -10.56
N ASN A 350 2.93 18.55 -10.64
CA ASN A 350 3.93 17.92 -9.78
C ASN A 350 4.43 18.88 -8.71
N ARG A 351 4.67 18.33 -7.52
CA ARG A 351 4.95 19.08 -6.29
C ARG A 351 6.29 19.83 -6.40
N GLN A 352 6.25 21.13 -6.10
CA GLN A 352 7.36 22.09 -6.19
C GLN A 352 8.44 21.95 -5.10
N SER A 353 8.53 20.82 -4.38
CA SER A 353 9.20 20.82 -3.06
C SER A 353 10.62 20.26 -3.00
N GLU A 354 11.25 19.87 -4.12
CA GLU A 354 12.62 19.36 -4.09
C GLU A 354 13.62 20.38 -4.65
N LYS A 355 14.65 20.68 -3.86
CA LYS A 355 15.81 21.44 -4.33
C LYS A 355 16.70 20.51 -5.14
N LEU A 356 16.75 20.70 -6.45
CA LEU A 356 17.47 19.84 -7.39
C LEU A 356 18.96 20.21 -7.53
N SER A 357 19.75 20.01 -6.46
CA SER A 357 21.15 20.45 -6.35
C SER A 357 22.15 19.90 -7.39
N ASN A 358 21.79 18.85 -8.12
CA ASN A 358 22.64 18.21 -9.15
C ASN A 358 22.35 18.72 -10.57
N LEU A 359 21.48 19.72 -10.71
CA LEU A 359 21.25 20.41 -11.98
C LEU A 359 22.22 21.60 -12.13
N THR A 360 22.49 21.98 -13.36
CA THR A 360 23.21 23.23 -13.66
C THR A 360 22.31 24.44 -13.40
N CYS A 361 22.89 25.63 -13.26
CA CYS A 361 22.12 26.86 -13.08
C CYS A 361 21.07 27.09 -14.20
N ALA A 362 21.39 26.71 -15.44
CA ALA A 362 20.49 26.84 -16.57
C ALA A 362 19.32 25.85 -16.48
N GLU A 363 19.58 24.59 -16.13
CA GLU A 363 18.54 23.58 -15.96
C GLU A 363 17.67 23.84 -14.72
N GLU A 364 18.24 24.36 -13.62
CA GLU A 364 17.46 24.79 -12.45
C GLU A 364 16.50 25.95 -12.80
N GLN A 365 16.95 26.89 -13.64
CA GLN A 365 16.09 27.96 -14.13
C GLN A 365 14.98 27.41 -15.02
N LEU A 366 15.33 26.54 -15.97
CA LEU A 366 14.38 25.85 -16.83
C LEU A 366 13.35 25.07 -16.01
N PHE A 367 13.77 24.35 -14.96
CA PHE A 367 12.87 23.65 -14.05
C PHE A 367 11.85 24.58 -13.39
N ARG A 368 12.31 25.75 -12.90
CA ARG A 368 11.41 26.76 -12.31
C ARG A 368 10.39 27.27 -13.33
N ASP A 369 10.84 27.54 -14.55
CA ASP A 369 9.97 28.07 -15.61
C ASP A 369 8.92 27.03 -16.04
N LEU A 370 9.34 25.77 -16.24
CA LEU A 370 8.42 24.65 -16.53
C LEU A 370 7.41 24.44 -15.40
N ALA A 371 7.84 24.51 -14.14
CA ALA A 371 6.96 24.35 -12.99
C ALA A 371 5.96 25.52 -12.84
N ALA A 372 6.39 26.75 -13.15
CA ALA A 372 5.56 27.94 -13.06
C ALA A 372 4.47 27.97 -14.14
N HIS A 373 4.81 27.52 -15.36
CA HIS A 373 3.91 27.54 -16.51
C HIS A 373 3.22 26.19 -16.76
N GLN A 374 3.58 25.15 -16.01
CA GLN A 374 3.15 23.77 -16.23
C GLN A 374 3.39 23.32 -17.68
N THR A 375 4.48 23.80 -18.27
CA THR A 375 4.82 23.50 -19.66
C THR A 375 5.46 22.12 -19.74
N ARG A 376 5.10 21.36 -20.76
CA ARG A 376 5.70 20.07 -21.12
C ARG A 376 5.91 20.00 -22.61
N LEU A 377 7.10 19.57 -23.02
CA LEU A 377 7.36 19.14 -24.39
C LEU A 377 7.76 17.66 -24.34
N GLU A 378 6.90 16.82 -24.91
CA GLU A 378 7.18 15.39 -24.99
C GLU A 378 8.32 15.12 -25.97
N GLN A 379 9.17 14.16 -25.61
CA GLN A 379 10.35 13.78 -26.38
C GLN A 379 10.04 13.45 -27.85
N GLU A 380 8.88 12.86 -28.10
CA GLU A 380 8.42 12.41 -29.42
C GLU A 380 8.13 13.56 -30.41
N HIS A 381 7.99 14.79 -29.93
CA HIS A 381 7.78 15.96 -30.78
C HIS A 381 9.09 16.55 -31.33
N ILE A 382 10.24 16.09 -30.84
CA ILE A 382 11.54 16.55 -31.30
C ILE A 382 12.06 15.56 -32.36
N PRO A 383 12.39 16.02 -33.59
CA PRO A 383 12.90 15.16 -34.65
C PRO A 383 14.19 14.44 -34.27
N LEU A 384 14.35 13.19 -34.72
CA LEU A 384 15.54 12.38 -34.45
C LEU A 384 16.80 12.96 -35.10
N GLU A 385 16.67 13.76 -36.15
CA GLU A 385 17.78 14.46 -36.79
C GLU A 385 18.45 15.45 -35.82
N GLU A 386 17.68 16.09 -34.93
CA GLU A 386 18.24 16.98 -33.88
C GLU A 386 19.02 16.17 -32.86
N LEU A 387 18.55 14.97 -32.51
CA LEU A 387 19.28 14.06 -31.62
C LEU A 387 20.63 13.69 -32.22
N LEU A 388 20.67 13.33 -33.51
CA LEU A 388 21.91 12.99 -34.21
C LEU A 388 22.89 14.17 -34.22
N GLN A 389 22.39 15.38 -34.47
CA GLN A 389 23.21 16.60 -34.45
C GLN A 389 23.76 16.87 -33.05
N ALA A 390 22.92 16.81 -32.01
CA ALA A 390 23.33 16.99 -30.63
C ALA A 390 24.34 15.93 -30.18
N PHE A 391 24.10 14.66 -30.53
CA PHE A 391 24.98 13.53 -30.21
C PHE A 391 26.40 13.75 -30.76
N HIS A 392 26.52 14.14 -32.04
CA HIS A 392 27.79 14.39 -32.71
C HIS A 392 28.46 15.71 -32.30
N ALA A 393 27.69 16.79 -32.09
CA ALA A 393 28.24 18.08 -31.68
C ALA A 393 29.01 17.98 -30.35
N ASP A 394 28.54 17.12 -29.45
CA ASP A 394 29.21 16.84 -28.19
C ASP A 394 30.37 15.84 -28.32
N VAL A 395 30.42 14.97 -29.35
CA VAL A 395 31.62 14.16 -29.65
C VAL A 395 32.81 15.08 -29.99
N LEU A 396 32.56 16.19 -30.69
CA LEU A 396 33.61 17.12 -31.13
C LEU A 396 34.14 18.05 -30.03
N ARG A 397 33.49 18.08 -28.85
CA ARG A 397 33.88 18.92 -27.71
C ARG A 397 34.74 18.20 -26.66
N ASN A 398 34.82 16.87 -26.74
CA ASN A 398 35.68 16.01 -25.93
C ASN A 398 36.85 15.49 -26.77
#